data_AF-A0A964NHH3-F1
#
_entry.id   AF-A0A964NHH3-F1
#
_cell.length_a   1.000
_cell.length_b   1.000
_cell.length_c   1.000
_cell.angle_alpha   90.00
_cell.angle_beta   90.00
_cell.angle_gamma   90.00
#
_symmetry.space_group_name_H-M   'P 1'
#
loop_
_entity.id
_entity.type
_entity.pdbx_description
1 polymer ?
#
loop_
_entity_poly.entity_id
_entity_poly.type
_entity_poly.pdbx_seq_one_letter_code
_entity_poly.pdbx_strand_id
1 'polypeptide(L)'
;MKPPPMLSIAFTFDYDEACRHRDLGYEPIECAYGQKQSVLGPLCMDHHGFESHREGVALRACRDHYGARRDDPRFVVTGTPDADAVLAIVALAGLVPEAQITRVFYEIVDRHDVDPIGLDLLTVPGGVELAWFNQRPGTHNSVDGFRRAIDAMVELLSRTLTSEERARVVAAERSRRRKALEGVSRIYELDGRAARLPTEAEIAASPVRRGEDVKPRVLVVHGTVWGFDMWYRLAPVVVSFASRLEKVTVGCPDRGTAEALFGPGGLQWVWPRLGADWGGRETIGGSPRGVKQRATDADDTARLVLEALQ
;
A
#
# COMPACT_ATOMS: atom_id res chain seq x y z
N MET A 1 0.32 -32.66 28.07
CA MET A 1 0.06 -31.80 26.90
C MET A 1 1.40 -31.33 26.37
N LYS A 2 1.65 -31.47 25.06
CA LYS A 2 2.85 -30.92 24.42
C LYS A 2 2.71 -29.38 24.43
N PRO A 3 3.77 -28.61 24.74
CA PRO A 3 3.69 -27.16 24.62
C PRO A 3 3.30 -26.79 23.18
N PRO A 4 2.52 -25.71 22.97
CA PRO A 4 2.19 -25.27 21.63
C PRO A 4 3.49 -24.98 20.86
N PRO A 5 3.54 -25.33 19.57
CA PRO A 5 4.73 -25.11 18.76
C PRO A 5 5.04 -23.60 18.68
N MET A 6 6.32 -23.26 18.78
CA MET A 6 6.78 -21.88 18.74
C MET A 6 6.74 -21.35 17.30
N LEU A 7 6.08 -20.21 17.09
CA LEU A 7 6.04 -19.49 15.81
C LEU A 7 7.46 -19.13 15.33
N SER A 8 7.80 -19.56 14.11
CA SER A 8 9.08 -19.25 13.46
C SER A 8 8.86 -18.37 12.25
N ILE A 9 9.52 -17.21 12.23
CA ILE A 9 9.51 -16.28 11.10
C ILE A 9 10.94 -16.19 10.54
N ALA A 10 11.09 -16.47 9.26
CA ALA A 10 12.28 -16.16 8.48
C ALA A 10 11.99 -14.93 7.61
N PHE A 11 12.94 -13.99 7.53
CA PHE A 11 12.81 -12.78 6.74
C PHE A 11 13.95 -12.72 5.72
N THR A 12 13.64 -12.52 4.44
CA THR A 12 14.67 -12.35 3.42
C THR A 12 14.22 -11.51 2.23
N PHE A 13 15.17 -10.75 1.67
CA PHE A 13 15.04 -10.07 0.37
C PHE A 13 15.64 -10.89 -0.78
N ASP A 14 16.20 -12.07 -0.49
CA ASP A 14 16.80 -12.95 -1.48
C ASP A 14 15.85 -14.08 -1.88
N TYR A 15 15.60 -14.19 -3.17
CA TYR A 15 14.71 -15.21 -3.75
C TYR A 15 15.21 -16.63 -3.47
N ASP A 16 16.52 -16.87 -3.58
CA ASP A 16 17.07 -18.22 -3.43
C ASP A 16 17.03 -18.66 -1.95
N GLU A 17 17.23 -17.73 -1.02
CA GLU A 17 17.01 -17.95 0.42
C GLU A 17 15.55 -18.27 0.75
N ALA A 18 14.59 -17.56 0.15
CA ALA A 18 13.18 -17.86 0.33
C ALA A 18 12.82 -19.26 -0.19
N CYS A 19 13.34 -19.65 -1.36
CA CYS A 19 13.22 -21.02 -1.88
C CYS A 19 13.79 -22.06 -0.89
N ARG A 20 14.98 -21.82 -0.34
CA ARG A 20 15.57 -22.71 0.67
C ARG A 20 14.69 -22.85 1.91
N HIS A 21 14.12 -21.75 2.42
CA HIS A 21 13.19 -21.82 3.55
C HIS A 21 11.91 -22.60 3.22
N ARG A 22 11.33 -22.37 2.05
CA ARG A 22 10.20 -23.16 1.55
C ARG A 22 10.53 -24.65 1.53
N ASP A 23 11.69 -25.02 1.00
CA ASP A 23 12.13 -26.41 0.90
C ASP A 23 12.40 -27.04 2.28
N LEU A 24 12.71 -26.22 3.29
CA LEU A 24 12.78 -26.62 4.71
C LEU A 24 11.40 -26.72 5.38
N GLY A 25 10.32 -26.46 4.65
CA GLY A 25 8.93 -26.57 5.10
C GLY A 25 8.32 -25.28 5.63
N TYR A 26 8.94 -24.11 5.47
CA TYR A 26 8.32 -22.83 5.79
C TYR A 26 7.23 -22.51 4.75
N GLU A 27 6.10 -21.92 5.16
CA GLU A 27 5.14 -21.35 4.21
C GLU A 27 5.59 -19.95 3.78
N PRO A 28 5.82 -19.70 2.48
CA PRO A 28 6.06 -18.35 1.97
C PRO A 28 4.76 -17.52 2.03
N ILE A 29 4.84 -16.31 2.60
CA ILE A 29 3.74 -15.33 2.62
C ILE A 29 4.22 -14.04 1.96
N GLU A 30 3.51 -13.61 0.91
CA GLU A 30 3.82 -12.40 0.13
C GLU A 30 5.24 -12.37 -0.45
N CYS A 31 5.79 -13.54 -0.78
CA CYS A 31 7.17 -13.71 -1.23
C CYS A 31 7.37 -13.40 -2.72
N ALA A 32 7.15 -12.15 -3.11
CA ALA A 32 7.35 -11.65 -4.48
C ALA A 32 8.68 -10.91 -4.68
N TYR A 33 9.44 -11.27 -5.72
CA TYR A 33 10.83 -10.81 -5.94
C TYR A 33 11.04 -10.08 -7.27
N GLY A 34 10.12 -9.18 -7.63
CA GLY A 34 10.26 -8.27 -8.76
C GLY A 34 10.27 -8.98 -10.12
N GLN A 35 11.39 -8.96 -10.84
CA GLN A 35 11.53 -9.69 -12.11
C GLN A 35 11.64 -11.21 -11.92
N LYS A 36 11.98 -11.67 -10.71
CA LYS A 36 11.83 -13.07 -10.33
C LYS A 36 10.36 -13.31 -9.97
N GLN A 37 9.87 -14.51 -10.27
CA GLN A 37 8.51 -14.94 -9.90
C GLN A 37 8.36 -15.01 -8.37
N SER A 38 7.13 -15.19 -7.90
CA SER A 38 6.83 -15.47 -6.50
C SER A 38 7.43 -16.79 -6.05
N VAL A 39 7.83 -16.87 -4.77
CA VAL A 39 8.12 -18.16 -4.12
C VAL A 39 6.84 -18.64 -3.46
N LEU A 40 6.26 -19.71 -3.99
CA LEU A 40 5.00 -20.27 -3.49
C LEU A 40 5.24 -21.55 -2.68
N GLY A 41 4.54 -21.67 -1.55
CA GLY A 41 4.41 -22.92 -0.81
C GLY A 41 3.13 -23.69 -1.19
N PRO A 42 2.82 -24.79 -0.47
CA PRO A 42 1.62 -25.57 -0.71
C PRO A 42 0.31 -24.79 -0.64
N LEU A 43 0.26 -23.68 0.12
CA LEU A 43 -0.94 -22.85 0.25
C LEU A 43 -0.98 -21.68 -0.75
N CYS A 44 0.08 -21.51 -1.55
CA CYS A 44 0.17 -20.49 -2.61
C CYS A 44 -0.15 -19.05 -2.11
N MET A 45 0.43 -18.65 -0.96
CA MET A 45 0.13 -17.38 -0.29
C MET A 45 0.91 -16.18 -0.86
N ASP A 46 0.57 -15.80 -2.08
CA ASP A 46 0.98 -14.54 -2.72
C ASP A 46 -0.12 -14.11 -3.71
N HIS A 47 -0.16 -12.82 -4.05
CA HIS A 47 -1.03 -12.23 -5.08
C HIS A 47 -0.33 -11.08 -5.85
N HIS A 48 1.00 -11.03 -5.84
CA HIS A 48 1.78 -10.07 -6.59
C HIS A 48 2.29 -10.63 -7.93
N GLY A 49 2.58 -9.74 -8.88
CA GLY A 49 3.20 -10.11 -10.15
C GLY A 49 2.34 -11.08 -10.97
N PHE A 50 2.87 -12.28 -11.25
CA PHE A 50 2.13 -13.31 -11.97
C PHE A 50 0.93 -13.87 -11.16
N GLU A 51 0.97 -13.71 -9.83
CA GLU A 51 -0.08 -14.16 -8.94
C GLU A 51 -1.17 -13.11 -8.71
N SER A 52 -1.10 -11.93 -9.34
CA SER A 52 -2.12 -10.85 -9.21
C SER A 52 -3.51 -11.16 -9.74
N HIS A 53 -3.72 -12.37 -10.24
CA HIS A 53 -5.04 -12.90 -10.52
C HIS A 53 -5.72 -13.49 -9.26
N ARG A 54 -5.01 -13.63 -8.14
CA ARG A 54 -5.52 -14.18 -6.88
C ARG A 54 -6.05 -13.09 -5.95
N GLU A 55 -6.92 -13.51 -5.05
CA GLU A 55 -7.33 -12.73 -3.88
C GLU A 55 -6.15 -12.57 -2.89
N GLY A 56 -6.22 -11.54 -2.05
CA GLY A 56 -5.25 -11.27 -0.98
C GLY A 56 -5.08 -12.45 -0.03
N VAL A 57 -3.91 -12.54 0.59
CA VAL A 57 -3.54 -13.72 1.36
C VAL A 57 -4.30 -13.81 2.68
N ALA A 58 -4.67 -12.69 3.31
CA ALA A 58 -5.46 -12.74 4.54
C ALA A 58 -6.85 -13.32 4.29
N LEU A 59 -7.51 -12.91 3.19
CA LEU A 59 -8.83 -13.42 2.83
C LEU A 59 -8.80 -14.95 2.69
N ARG A 60 -7.84 -15.48 1.92
CA ARG A 60 -7.68 -16.92 1.71
C ARG A 60 -7.24 -17.65 2.98
N ALA A 61 -6.31 -17.08 3.74
CA ALA A 61 -5.87 -17.66 5.00
C ALA A 61 -7.02 -17.81 6.02
N CYS A 62 -7.86 -16.78 6.15
CA CYS A 62 -8.99 -16.80 7.08
C CYS A 62 -10.15 -17.67 6.58
N ARG A 63 -10.49 -17.60 5.29
CA ARG A 63 -11.65 -18.30 4.71
C ARG A 63 -11.39 -19.78 4.42
N ASP A 64 -10.22 -20.09 3.88
CA ASP A 64 -9.95 -21.39 3.25
C ASP A 64 -8.93 -22.23 4.03
N HIS A 65 -8.06 -21.60 4.82
CA HIS A 65 -6.87 -22.24 5.38
C HIS A 65 -6.65 -21.99 6.87
N TYR A 66 -7.67 -21.55 7.61
CA TYR A 66 -7.51 -21.21 9.03
C TYR A 66 -6.91 -22.39 9.82
N GLY A 67 -5.83 -22.13 10.55
CA GLY A 67 -5.12 -23.12 11.36
C GLY A 67 -4.34 -24.18 10.56
N ALA A 68 -4.22 -24.07 9.23
CA ALA A 68 -3.49 -25.05 8.42
C ALA A 68 -2.01 -25.22 8.80
N ARG A 69 -1.42 -24.23 9.48
CA ARG A 69 -0.04 -24.23 9.98
C ARG A 69 0.03 -24.27 11.51
N ARG A 70 -1.07 -24.57 12.22
CA ARG A 70 -1.13 -24.54 13.70
C ARG A 70 -0.09 -25.46 14.36
N ASP A 71 0.09 -26.66 13.82
CA ASP A 71 1.02 -27.66 14.38
C ASP A 71 2.48 -27.43 13.96
N ASP A 72 2.70 -26.65 12.90
CA ASP A 72 4.03 -26.31 12.37
C ASP A 72 4.06 -24.86 11.82
N PRO A 73 4.01 -23.84 12.71
CA PRO A 73 3.86 -22.43 12.34
C PRO A 73 5.19 -21.81 11.93
N ARG A 74 5.70 -22.21 10.77
CA ARG A 74 6.94 -21.71 10.17
C ARG A 74 6.63 -20.95 8.89
N PHE A 75 7.01 -19.68 8.82
CA PHE A 75 6.72 -18.80 7.71
C PHE A 75 7.97 -18.06 7.22
N VAL A 76 8.15 -17.99 5.90
CA VAL A 76 9.15 -17.11 5.29
C VAL A 76 8.42 -15.93 4.65
N VAL A 77 8.93 -14.73 4.89
CA VAL A 77 8.29 -13.49 4.47
C VAL A 77 9.31 -12.55 3.84
N THR A 78 8.81 -11.60 3.05
CA THR A 78 9.59 -10.48 2.54
C THR A 78 8.80 -9.18 2.68
N GLY A 79 9.41 -8.05 2.31
CA GLY A 79 8.71 -6.76 2.30
C GLY A 79 8.36 -6.22 3.68
N THR A 80 7.28 -5.47 3.74
CA THR A 80 6.79 -4.79 4.95
C THR A 80 5.78 -5.71 5.66
N PRO A 81 5.72 -5.74 7.00
CA PRO A 81 4.65 -6.46 7.70
C PRO A 81 3.34 -5.67 7.66
N ASP A 82 2.69 -5.65 6.50
CA ASP A 82 1.36 -5.07 6.32
C ASP A 82 0.25 -5.97 6.89
N ALA A 83 -0.99 -5.47 6.86
CA ALA A 83 -2.12 -6.14 7.47
C ALA A 83 -2.48 -7.45 6.75
N ASP A 84 -2.28 -7.55 5.43
CA ASP A 84 -2.65 -8.74 4.65
C ASP A 84 -1.72 -9.91 5.00
N ALA A 85 -0.40 -9.68 4.92
CA ALA A 85 0.60 -10.68 5.29
C ALA A 85 0.50 -11.09 6.77
N VAL A 86 0.32 -10.12 7.68
CA VAL A 86 0.30 -10.39 9.12
C VAL A 86 -0.98 -11.12 9.54
N LEU A 87 -2.14 -10.72 9.02
CA LEU A 87 -3.40 -11.40 9.32
C LEU A 87 -3.39 -12.83 8.76
N ALA A 88 -2.80 -13.05 7.58
CA ALA A 88 -2.61 -14.40 7.04
C ALA A 88 -1.79 -15.29 7.98
N ILE A 89 -0.66 -14.81 8.50
CA ILE A 89 0.16 -15.56 9.46
C ILE A 89 -0.64 -15.89 10.72
N VAL A 90 -1.35 -14.91 11.28
CA VAL A 90 -2.18 -15.09 12.50
C VAL A 90 -3.24 -16.17 12.28
N ALA A 91 -3.94 -16.14 11.14
CA ALA A 91 -4.98 -17.10 10.79
C ALA A 91 -4.41 -18.50 10.51
N LEU A 92 -3.35 -18.62 9.71
CA LEU A 92 -2.72 -19.90 9.36
C LEU A 92 -2.12 -20.60 10.58
N ALA A 93 -1.48 -19.85 11.47
CA ALA A 93 -0.95 -20.39 12.72
C ALA A 93 -2.04 -20.61 13.79
N GLY A 94 -3.25 -20.08 13.59
CA GLY A 94 -4.36 -20.18 14.54
C GLY A 94 -4.02 -19.52 15.89
N LEU A 95 -3.39 -18.34 15.86
CA LEU A 95 -2.91 -17.65 17.08
C LEU A 95 -4.05 -17.03 17.91
N VAL A 96 -5.22 -16.85 17.30
CA VAL A 96 -6.47 -16.44 17.97
C VAL A 96 -7.59 -17.38 17.52
N PRO A 97 -8.65 -17.62 18.34
CA PRO A 97 -9.82 -18.38 17.91
C PRO A 97 -10.43 -17.82 16.62
N GLU A 98 -10.84 -18.72 15.71
CA GLU A 98 -11.40 -18.37 14.39
C GLU A 98 -12.54 -17.35 14.48
N ALA A 99 -13.42 -17.52 15.47
CA ALA A 99 -14.55 -16.63 15.71
C ALA A 99 -14.17 -15.18 16.03
N GLN A 100 -12.92 -14.91 16.44
CA GLN A 100 -12.40 -13.56 16.67
C GLN A 100 -11.97 -12.89 15.37
N ILE A 101 -11.67 -13.67 14.32
CA ILE A 101 -11.31 -13.14 13.00
C ILE A 101 -12.59 -12.99 12.17
N THR A 102 -13.31 -11.91 12.41
CA THR A 102 -14.60 -11.70 11.74
C THR A 102 -14.44 -11.57 10.22
N ARG A 103 -15.43 -12.09 9.48
CA ARG A 103 -15.51 -11.94 8.02
C ARG A 103 -15.39 -10.50 7.55
N VAL A 104 -16.08 -9.60 8.24
CA VAL A 104 -16.02 -8.17 7.96
C VAL A 104 -14.59 -7.64 8.01
N PHE A 105 -13.77 -8.11 8.96
CA PHE A 105 -12.41 -7.63 9.13
C PHE A 105 -11.45 -8.12 8.05
N TYR A 106 -11.42 -9.42 7.74
CA TYR A 106 -10.51 -9.90 6.69
C TYR A 106 -10.92 -9.42 5.28
N GLU A 107 -12.22 -9.20 5.02
CA GLU A 107 -12.68 -8.64 3.74
C GLU A 107 -12.26 -7.17 3.56
N ILE A 108 -12.20 -6.36 4.63
CA ILE A 108 -11.68 -4.99 4.51
C ILE A 108 -10.16 -4.94 4.39
N VAL A 109 -9.43 -5.91 4.96
CA VAL A 109 -7.98 -6.02 4.80
C VAL A 109 -7.64 -6.27 3.34
N ASP A 110 -8.26 -7.28 2.73
CA ASP A 110 -8.10 -7.61 1.30
C ASP A 110 -8.47 -6.42 0.40
N ARG A 111 -9.63 -5.79 0.63
CA ARG A 111 -10.05 -4.62 -0.16
C ARG A 111 -9.09 -3.44 -0.03
N HIS A 112 -8.55 -3.19 1.16
CA HIS A 112 -7.60 -2.11 1.40
C HIS A 112 -6.23 -2.44 0.79
N ASP A 113 -5.83 -3.70 0.79
CA ASP A 113 -4.58 -4.13 0.18
C ASP A 113 -4.60 -3.97 -1.36
N VAL A 114 -5.70 -4.39 -1.99
CA VAL A 114 -5.90 -4.27 -3.44
C VAL A 114 -6.19 -2.83 -3.89
N ASP A 115 -6.90 -2.04 -3.08
CA ASP A 115 -7.22 -0.62 -3.37
C ASP A 115 -6.99 0.28 -2.14
N PRO A 116 -5.71 0.61 -1.82
CA PRO A 116 -5.36 1.42 -0.64
C PRO A 116 -5.77 2.88 -0.76
N ILE A 117 -6.24 3.32 -1.93
CA ILE A 117 -6.57 4.72 -2.23
C ILE A 117 -8.08 4.93 -2.20
N GLY A 118 -8.84 3.98 -2.74
CA GLY A 118 -10.28 4.11 -2.93
C GLY A 118 -11.12 3.85 -1.69
N LEU A 119 -10.56 3.23 -0.65
CA LEU A 119 -11.27 2.87 0.56
C LEU A 119 -11.03 3.88 1.69
N ASP A 120 -12.06 4.61 2.11
CA ASP A 120 -11.98 5.41 3.34
C ASP A 120 -12.23 4.54 4.58
N LEU A 121 -11.14 4.13 5.22
CA LEU A 121 -11.14 3.31 6.44
C LEU A 121 -11.98 3.91 7.58
N LEU A 122 -12.13 5.23 7.67
CA LEU A 122 -12.92 5.83 8.75
C LEU A 122 -14.43 5.72 8.54
N THR A 123 -14.87 5.23 7.38
CA THR A 123 -16.29 5.15 7.00
C THR A 123 -16.81 3.73 6.91
N VAL A 124 -15.94 2.72 7.00
CA VAL A 124 -16.32 1.30 6.84
C VAL A 124 -16.24 0.53 8.16
N PRO A 125 -17.12 -0.47 8.38
CA PRO A 125 -17.03 -1.35 9.55
C PRO A 125 -15.66 -2.02 9.65
N GLY A 126 -15.05 -1.99 10.84
CA GLY A 126 -13.70 -2.54 11.08
C GLY A 126 -12.54 -1.65 10.60
N GLY A 127 -12.81 -0.56 9.88
CA GLY A 127 -11.75 0.24 9.29
C GLY A 127 -10.95 1.06 10.31
N VAL A 128 -11.51 1.39 11.48
CA VAL A 128 -10.76 2.03 12.58
C VAL A 128 -9.77 1.04 13.20
N GLU A 129 -10.13 -0.23 13.30
CA GLU A 129 -9.26 -1.31 13.76
C GLU A 129 -8.11 -1.54 12.79
N LEU A 130 -8.38 -1.56 11.48
CA LEU A 130 -7.33 -1.64 10.46
C LEU A 130 -6.43 -0.39 10.47
N ALA A 131 -7.00 0.81 10.62
CA ALA A 131 -6.23 2.03 10.77
C ALA A 131 -5.38 2.03 12.04
N TRP A 132 -5.87 1.47 13.15
CA TRP A 132 -5.10 1.30 14.39
C TRP A 132 -3.87 0.43 14.14
N PHE A 133 -4.04 -0.67 13.41
CA PHE A 133 -2.94 -1.56 13.04
C PHE A 133 -1.91 -0.84 12.14
N ASN A 134 -2.37 -0.14 11.11
CA ASN A 134 -1.50 0.58 10.17
C ASN A 134 -0.72 1.74 10.83
N GLN A 135 -1.16 2.24 11.98
CA GLN A 135 -0.50 3.30 12.73
C GLN A 135 0.54 2.78 13.74
N ARG A 136 0.75 1.46 13.84
CA ARG A 136 1.71 0.88 14.79
C ARG A 136 3.15 1.28 14.44
N PRO A 137 3.93 1.80 15.41
CA PRO A 137 5.33 2.12 15.18
C PRO A 137 6.20 0.86 15.20
N GLY A 138 7.39 0.93 14.61
CA GLY A 138 8.42 -0.10 14.76
C GLY A 138 8.21 -1.36 13.92
N THR A 139 7.26 -1.33 12.99
CA THR A 139 7.06 -2.31 11.94
C THR A 139 8.06 -2.03 10.83
N HIS A 140 9.08 -2.87 10.75
CA HIS A 140 10.19 -2.74 9.79
C HIS A 140 10.37 -4.05 9.06
N ASN A 141 11.08 -4.01 7.94
CA ASN A 141 11.33 -5.16 7.07
C ASN A 141 12.39 -6.07 7.72
N SER A 142 11.99 -6.79 8.76
CA SER A 142 12.84 -7.68 9.56
C SER A 142 11.98 -8.68 10.34
N VAL A 143 12.62 -9.75 10.83
CA VAL A 143 11.97 -10.74 11.71
C VAL A 143 11.30 -10.08 12.92
N ASP A 144 11.99 -9.18 13.60
CA ASP A 144 11.45 -8.50 14.78
C ASP A 144 10.32 -7.53 14.44
N GLY A 145 10.35 -6.92 13.25
CA GLY A 145 9.25 -6.10 12.75
C GLY A 145 7.98 -6.92 12.52
N PHE A 146 8.10 -8.08 11.88
CA PHE A 146 7.00 -9.03 11.70
C PHE A 146 6.46 -9.55 13.04
N ARG A 147 7.33 -9.94 13.98
CA ARG A 147 6.89 -10.37 15.32
C ARG A 147 6.07 -9.30 16.03
N ARG A 148 6.54 -8.05 16.05
CA ARG A 148 5.79 -6.93 16.65
C ARG A 148 4.45 -6.68 15.96
N ALA A 149 4.40 -6.83 14.63
CA ALA A 149 3.16 -6.68 13.88
C ALA A 149 2.18 -7.83 14.22
N ILE A 150 2.67 -9.07 14.27
CA ILE A 150 1.87 -10.24 14.67
C ILE A 150 1.31 -10.05 16.09
N ASP A 151 2.14 -9.63 17.05
CA ASP A 151 1.70 -9.36 18.42
C ASP A 151 0.60 -8.28 18.45
N ALA A 152 0.75 -7.21 17.66
CA ALA A 152 -0.25 -6.15 17.56
C ALA A 152 -1.56 -6.61 16.91
N MET A 153 -1.49 -7.48 15.90
CA MET A 153 -2.68 -8.05 15.26
C MET A 153 -3.40 -9.02 16.21
N VAL A 154 -2.66 -9.88 16.91
CA VAL A 154 -3.22 -10.77 17.95
C VAL A 154 -3.88 -9.94 19.05
N GLU A 155 -3.24 -8.86 19.51
CA GLU A 155 -3.83 -7.94 20.49
C GLU A 155 -5.15 -7.36 19.96
N LEU A 156 -5.15 -6.81 18.74
CA LEU A 156 -6.32 -6.20 18.11
C LEU A 156 -7.49 -7.17 17.99
N LEU A 157 -7.23 -8.43 17.65
CA LEU A 157 -8.26 -9.45 17.48
C LEU A 157 -8.75 -10.04 18.82
N SER A 158 -7.90 -10.01 19.85
CA SER A 158 -8.21 -10.59 21.17
C SER A 158 -8.99 -9.64 22.08
N ARG A 159 -9.08 -8.34 21.75
CA ARG A 159 -9.82 -7.36 22.55
C ARG A 159 -10.48 -6.28 21.70
N THR A 160 -11.53 -5.68 22.24
CA THR A 160 -12.12 -4.48 21.63
C THR A 160 -11.26 -3.25 21.93
N LEU A 161 -11.02 -2.40 20.92
CA LEU A 161 -10.44 -1.08 21.13
C LEU A 161 -11.36 -0.21 22.01
N THR A 162 -10.76 0.46 22.99
CA THR A 162 -11.47 1.42 23.84
C THR A 162 -11.91 2.65 23.05
N SER A 163 -12.91 3.38 23.55
CA SER A 163 -13.37 4.62 22.92
C SER A 163 -12.25 5.66 22.80
N GLU A 164 -11.32 5.69 23.76
CA GLU A 164 -10.17 6.60 23.72
C GLU A 164 -9.18 6.21 22.62
N GLU A 165 -8.86 4.92 22.48
CA GLU A 165 -7.99 4.44 21.40
C GLU A 165 -8.58 4.73 20.03
N ARG A 166 -9.88 4.46 19.83
CA ARG A 166 -10.59 4.79 18.60
C ARG A 166 -10.51 6.29 18.29
N ALA A 167 -10.75 7.14 19.29
CA ALA A 167 -10.66 8.59 19.12
C ALA A 167 -9.24 9.04 18.72
N ARG A 168 -8.20 8.45 19.31
CA ARG A 168 -6.80 8.74 18.95
C ARG A 168 -6.49 8.33 17.50
N VAL A 169 -6.92 7.16 17.07
CA VAL A 169 -6.73 6.67 15.68
C VAL A 169 -7.40 7.60 14.67
N VAL A 170 -8.65 7.98 14.94
CA VAL A 170 -9.41 8.92 14.10
C VAL A 170 -8.72 10.28 14.05
N ALA A 171 -8.26 10.79 15.20
CA ALA A 171 -7.56 12.07 15.26
C ALA A 171 -6.23 12.04 14.49
N ALA A 172 -5.46 10.96 14.62
CA ALA A 172 -4.19 10.77 13.89
C ALA A 172 -4.41 10.69 12.37
N GLU A 173 -5.42 9.95 11.93
CA GLU A 173 -5.76 9.82 10.52
C GLU A 173 -6.25 11.14 9.92
N ARG A 174 -7.11 11.89 10.63
CA ARG A 174 -7.48 13.26 10.24
C ARG A 174 -6.27 14.20 10.19
N SER A 175 -5.34 14.07 11.14
CA SER A 175 -4.09 14.85 11.14
C SER A 175 -3.22 14.53 9.91
N ARG A 176 -3.09 13.24 9.54
CA ARG A 176 -2.37 12.83 8.33
C ARG A 176 -3.00 13.43 7.08
N ARG A 177 -4.32 13.32 6.91
CA ARG A 177 -5.04 13.88 5.75
C ARG A 177 -4.82 15.38 5.61
N ARG A 178 -4.94 16.13 6.70
CA ARG A 178 -4.65 17.57 6.70
C ARG A 178 -3.19 17.87 6.31
N LYS A 179 -2.21 17.17 6.89
CA LYS A 179 -0.79 17.32 6.52
C LYS A 179 -0.52 16.97 5.05
N ALA A 180 -1.22 15.98 4.51
CA ALA A 180 -1.13 15.64 3.09
C ALA A 180 -1.62 16.79 2.19
N LEU A 181 -2.68 17.48 2.62
CA LEU A 181 -3.24 18.63 1.91
C LEU A 181 -2.41 19.91 2.09
N GLU A 182 -1.79 20.13 3.25
CA GLU A 182 -0.85 21.24 3.49
C GLU A 182 0.34 21.21 2.52
N GLY A 183 0.73 20.01 2.06
CA GLY A 183 1.80 19.85 1.07
C GLY A 183 1.39 20.19 -0.37
N VAL A 184 0.11 20.46 -0.65
CA VAL A 184 -0.34 20.78 -2.00
C VAL A 184 0.20 22.15 -2.42
N SER A 185 1.02 22.15 -3.46
CA SER A 185 1.64 23.36 -4.00
C SER A 185 0.75 23.97 -5.10
N ARG A 186 0.46 23.18 -6.15
CA ARG A 186 -0.28 23.65 -7.33
C ARG A 186 -1.09 22.54 -7.98
N ILE A 187 -2.14 22.93 -8.69
CA ILE A 187 -2.89 22.08 -9.62
C ILE A 187 -2.82 22.75 -10.99
N TYR A 188 -2.36 22.04 -12.01
CA TYR A 188 -2.36 22.50 -13.39
C TYR A 188 -3.53 21.88 -14.15
N GLU A 189 -4.29 22.72 -14.86
CA GLU A 189 -5.22 22.28 -15.91
C GLU A 189 -4.44 21.95 -17.19
N LEU A 190 -5.08 21.28 -18.15
CA LEU A 190 -4.47 20.86 -19.42
C LEU A 190 -3.85 22.02 -20.22
N ASP A 191 -4.40 23.23 -20.10
CA ASP A 191 -3.90 24.44 -20.75
C ASP A 191 -2.69 25.08 -20.03
N GLY A 192 -2.18 24.45 -18.98
CA GLY A 192 -1.04 24.93 -18.18
C GLY A 192 -1.40 25.97 -17.13
N ARG A 193 -2.66 26.40 -17.04
CA ARG A 193 -3.07 27.36 -16.02
C ARG A 193 -3.22 26.68 -14.66
N ALA A 194 -2.88 27.43 -13.61
CA ALA A 194 -3.12 26.99 -12.25
C ALA A 194 -4.63 27.00 -11.95
N ALA A 195 -5.15 25.88 -11.45
CA ALA A 195 -6.52 25.77 -10.97
C ALA A 195 -6.65 26.31 -9.53
N ARG A 196 -7.88 26.68 -9.15
CA ARG A 196 -8.22 26.96 -7.75
C ARG A 196 -8.02 25.70 -6.91
N LEU A 197 -7.34 25.83 -5.77
CA LEU A 197 -7.31 24.78 -4.75
C LEU A 197 -8.68 24.67 -4.04
N PRO A 198 -9.31 23.48 -4.04
CA PRO A 198 -10.55 23.26 -3.30
C PRO A 198 -10.32 23.34 -1.78
N THR A 199 -11.39 23.63 -1.03
CA THR A 199 -11.41 23.59 0.43
C THR A 199 -11.37 22.14 0.94
N GLU A 200 -10.94 21.92 2.18
CA GLU A 200 -10.91 20.58 2.79
C GLU A 200 -12.29 19.88 2.75
N ALA A 201 -13.38 20.63 2.94
CA ALA A 201 -14.73 20.10 2.84
C ALA A 201 -15.09 19.65 1.41
N GLU A 202 -14.71 20.44 0.40
CA GLU A 202 -14.91 20.07 -1.02
C GLU A 202 -14.11 18.81 -1.37
N ILE A 203 -12.90 18.67 -0.83
CA ILE A 203 -12.04 17.49 -1.06
C ILE A 203 -12.64 16.26 -0.40
N ALA A 204 -13.06 16.36 0.86
CA ALA A 204 -13.66 15.24 1.60
C ALA A 204 -14.93 14.72 0.91
N ALA A 205 -15.72 15.60 0.30
CA ALA A 205 -16.92 15.24 -0.46
C ALA A 205 -16.63 14.71 -1.87
N SER A 206 -15.42 14.91 -2.40
CA SER A 206 -15.06 14.50 -3.76
C SER A 206 -14.58 13.05 -3.78
N PRO A 207 -15.06 12.20 -4.70
CA PRO A 207 -14.51 10.86 -4.89
C PRO A 207 -13.07 10.94 -5.44
N VAL A 208 -12.33 9.85 -5.31
CA VAL A 208 -11.07 9.65 -6.03
C VAL A 208 -11.31 9.76 -7.53
N ARG A 209 -10.49 10.54 -8.23
CA ARG A 209 -10.59 10.79 -9.67
C ARG A 209 -9.90 9.67 -10.43
N ARG A 210 -10.66 8.68 -10.86
CA ARG A 210 -10.19 7.50 -11.60
C ARG A 210 -11.15 7.11 -12.71
N GLY A 211 -10.65 6.32 -13.66
CA GLY A 211 -11.37 5.79 -14.81
C GLY A 211 -11.16 6.58 -16.09
N GLU A 212 -11.86 6.15 -17.14
CA GLU A 212 -11.66 6.62 -18.53
C GLU A 212 -12.15 8.05 -18.76
N ASP A 213 -13.16 8.51 -18.02
CA ASP A 213 -13.77 9.84 -18.18
C ASP A 213 -13.09 10.94 -17.34
N VAL A 214 -11.88 10.70 -16.85
CA VAL A 214 -11.25 11.63 -15.92
C VAL A 214 -10.70 12.85 -16.66
N LYS A 215 -11.05 14.06 -16.17
CA LYS A 215 -10.50 15.30 -16.72
C LYS A 215 -8.98 15.38 -16.45
N PRO A 216 -8.13 15.59 -17.48
CA PRO A 216 -6.69 15.73 -17.31
C PRO A 216 -6.34 16.91 -16.40
N ARG A 217 -5.64 16.62 -15.30
CA ARG A 217 -5.06 17.59 -14.37
C ARG A 217 -3.81 17.01 -13.74
N VAL A 218 -2.84 17.88 -13.43
CA VAL A 218 -1.58 17.49 -12.75
C VAL A 218 -1.49 18.24 -11.42
N LEU A 219 -1.42 17.50 -10.32
CA LEU A 219 -1.20 18.04 -8.98
C LEU A 219 0.29 17.97 -8.62
N VAL A 220 0.85 19.06 -8.11
CA VAL A 220 2.19 19.11 -7.52
C VAL A 220 2.08 19.17 -6.00
N VAL A 221 2.76 18.23 -5.33
CA VAL A 221 2.74 18.08 -3.87
C VAL A 221 4.16 18.02 -3.31
N HIS A 222 4.37 18.68 -2.18
CA HIS A 222 5.61 18.66 -1.41
C HIS A 222 5.29 18.00 -0.07
N GLY A 223 5.24 16.66 -0.09
CA GLY A 223 4.67 15.85 0.98
C GLY A 223 5.69 15.46 2.05
N THR A 224 5.24 15.43 3.31
CA THR A 224 5.97 14.82 4.44
C THR A 224 5.30 13.55 4.95
N VAL A 225 4.11 13.24 4.42
CA VAL A 225 3.28 12.08 4.75
C VAL A 225 2.73 11.48 3.46
N TRP A 226 2.33 10.21 3.51
CA TRP A 226 1.55 9.59 2.44
C TRP A 226 0.17 10.25 2.35
N GLY A 227 -0.29 10.54 1.13
CA GLY A 227 -1.53 11.27 0.89
C GLY A 227 -2.23 10.97 -0.43
N PHE A 228 -1.89 9.88 -1.12
CA PHE A 228 -2.46 9.58 -2.43
C PHE A 228 -3.99 9.41 -2.39
N ASP A 229 -4.55 8.91 -1.29
CA ASP A 229 -5.99 8.86 -1.02
C ASP A 229 -6.68 10.24 -1.02
N MET A 230 -5.93 11.28 -0.69
CA MET A 230 -6.39 12.67 -0.68
C MET A 230 -6.06 13.37 -2.00
N TRP A 231 -4.84 13.16 -2.50
CA TRP A 231 -4.32 13.82 -3.70
C TRP A 231 -5.07 13.42 -4.96
N TYR A 232 -5.45 12.14 -5.10
CA TYR A 232 -6.22 11.70 -6.25
C TYR A 232 -7.67 12.20 -6.25
N ARG A 233 -8.16 12.81 -5.18
CA ARG A 233 -9.44 13.56 -5.19
C ARG A 233 -9.31 14.92 -5.88
N LEU A 234 -8.08 15.45 -5.99
CA LEU A 234 -7.77 16.74 -6.59
C LEU A 234 -7.42 16.62 -8.08
N ALA A 235 -6.59 15.64 -8.44
CA ALA A 235 -6.14 15.43 -9.81
C ALA A 235 -5.86 13.94 -10.06
N PRO A 236 -6.07 13.42 -11.29
CA PRO A 236 -5.74 12.04 -11.62
C PRO A 236 -4.24 11.79 -11.80
N VAL A 237 -3.43 12.84 -11.97
CA VAL A 237 -1.97 12.74 -12.04
C VAL A 237 -1.35 13.53 -10.90
N VAL A 238 -0.48 12.87 -10.13
CA VAL A 238 0.20 13.47 -8.97
C VAL A 238 1.70 13.42 -9.19
N VAL A 239 2.34 14.58 -9.08
CA VAL A 239 3.80 14.74 -8.99
C VAL A 239 4.15 15.12 -7.55
N SER A 240 4.74 14.19 -6.82
CA SER A 240 5.04 14.33 -5.40
C SER A 240 6.55 14.43 -5.16
N PHE A 241 6.99 15.50 -4.52
CA PHE A 241 8.32 15.63 -3.94
C PHE A 241 8.31 15.17 -2.47
N ALA A 242 9.03 14.10 -2.18
CA ALA A 242 9.23 13.59 -0.82
C ALA A 242 10.51 14.18 -0.22
N SER A 243 10.37 15.22 0.62
CA SER A 243 11.51 16.02 1.12
C SER A 243 12.56 15.21 1.89
N ARG A 244 12.14 14.22 2.67
CA ARG A 244 13.05 13.34 3.43
C ARG A 244 13.88 12.41 2.54
N LEU A 245 13.30 11.99 1.43
CA LEU A 245 13.95 11.06 0.50
C LEU A 245 14.69 11.81 -0.62
N GLU A 246 14.41 13.09 -0.79
CA GLU A 246 14.88 13.92 -1.91
C GLU A 246 14.55 13.22 -3.24
N LYS A 247 13.29 12.78 -3.37
CA LYS A 247 12.77 12.07 -4.55
C LYS A 247 11.51 12.72 -5.09
N VAL A 248 11.39 12.68 -6.41
CA VAL A 248 10.16 12.99 -7.13
C VAL A 248 9.51 11.69 -7.60
N THR A 249 8.21 11.58 -7.39
CA THR A 249 7.37 10.46 -7.82
C THR A 249 6.25 11.01 -8.69
N VAL A 250 5.95 10.34 -9.81
CA VAL A 250 4.78 10.61 -10.65
C VAL A 250 3.85 9.42 -10.54
N GLY A 251 2.56 9.65 -10.29
CA GLY A 251 1.58 8.60 -10.10
C GLY A 251 0.20 8.91 -10.69
N CYS A 252 -0.50 7.85 -11.06
CA CYS A 252 -1.93 7.78 -11.36
C CYS A 252 -2.59 6.79 -10.38
N PRO A 253 -3.90 6.91 -10.10
CA PRO A 253 -4.56 6.07 -9.11
C PRO A 253 -4.66 4.60 -9.52
N ASP A 254 -4.76 4.33 -10.83
CA ASP A 254 -4.86 2.98 -11.37
C ASP A 254 -4.46 2.96 -12.86
N ARG A 255 -4.37 1.75 -13.42
CA ARG A 255 -3.96 1.51 -14.80
C ARG A 255 -4.92 2.08 -15.81
N GLY A 256 -6.23 1.92 -15.61
CA GLY A 256 -7.24 2.43 -16.54
C GLY A 256 -7.16 3.95 -16.67
N THR A 257 -6.98 4.64 -15.54
CA THR A 257 -6.75 6.08 -15.49
C THR A 257 -5.48 6.49 -16.22
N ALA A 258 -4.37 5.79 -15.98
CA ALA A 258 -3.10 6.09 -16.64
C ALA A 258 -3.18 5.89 -18.16
N GLU A 259 -3.79 4.80 -18.61
CA GLU A 259 -3.94 4.50 -20.04
C GLU A 259 -4.94 5.42 -20.74
N ALA A 260 -6.01 5.85 -20.06
CA ALA A 260 -6.94 6.84 -20.59
C ALA A 260 -6.27 8.21 -20.81
N LEU A 261 -5.31 8.57 -19.96
CA LEU A 261 -4.61 9.85 -20.03
C LEU A 261 -3.39 9.86 -20.96
N PHE A 262 -2.62 8.77 -21.00
CA PHE A 262 -1.33 8.72 -21.71
C PHE A 262 -1.28 7.66 -22.84
N GLY A 263 -2.39 6.96 -23.09
CA GLY A 263 -2.46 5.86 -24.06
C GLY A 263 -1.97 4.51 -23.51
N PRO A 264 -2.01 3.43 -24.32
CA PRO A 264 -1.67 2.08 -23.89
C PRO A 264 -0.27 1.99 -23.27
N GLY A 265 -0.15 1.51 -22.02
CA GLY A 265 1.11 1.54 -21.25
C GLY A 265 1.25 2.70 -20.27
N GLY A 266 0.31 3.65 -20.28
CA GLY A 266 0.17 4.70 -19.27
C GLY A 266 1.43 5.57 -19.13
N LEU A 267 1.90 5.74 -17.89
CA LEU A 267 3.07 6.58 -17.59
C LEU A 267 4.38 6.08 -18.21
N GLN A 268 4.44 4.87 -18.78
CA GLN A 268 5.65 4.39 -19.46
C GLN A 268 6.09 5.31 -20.61
N TRP A 269 5.16 6.02 -21.25
CA TRP A 269 5.46 7.00 -22.29
C TRP A 269 6.01 8.32 -21.77
N VAL A 270 5.84 8.59 -20.47
CA VAL A 270 6.29 9.82 -19.83
C VAL A 270 7.78 9.72 -19.46
N TRP A 271 8.26 8.54 -19.05
CA TRP A 271 9.64 8.38 -18.55
C TRP A 271 10.73 8.86 -19.51
N PRO A 272 10.69 8.53 -20.82
CA PRO A 272 11.71 9.01 -21.76
C PRO A 272 11.76 10.54 -21.87
N ARG A 273 10.65 11.25 -21.62
CA ARG A 273 10.58 12.71 -21.65
C ARG A 273 11.18 13.36 -20.40
N LEU A 274 11.18 12.66 -19.26
CA LEU A 274 11.76 13.14 -18.00
C LEU A 274 13.29 13.00 -17.95
N GLY A 275 13.86 12.21 -18.86
CA GLY A 275 15.30 12.04 -19.04
C GLY A 275 15.80 10.64 -18.69
N ALA A 276 17.12 10.47 -18.77
CA ALA A 276 17.77 9.19 -18.50
C ALA A 276 17.47 8.70 -17.08
N ASP A 277 17.31 7.37 -16.95
CA ASP A 277 17.12 6.63 -15.69
C ASP A 277 15.85 6.94 -14.89
N TRP A 278 14.96 7.80 -15.41
CA TRP A 278 13.58 7.84 -14.93
C TRP A 278 12.88 6.55 -15.34
N GLY A 279 12.02 6.05 -14.46
CA GLY A 279 11.33 4.81 -14.74
C GLY A 279 10.29 4.44 -13.70
N GLY A 280 9.51 3.42 -14.05
CA GLY A 280 8.38 2.97 -13.27
C GLY A 280 7.50 2.01 -14.04
N ARG A 281 6.34 1.73 -13.46
CA ARG A 281 5.23 1.00 -14.06
C ARG A 281 4.28 1.97 -14.76
N GLU A 282 3.22 1.43 -15.35
CA GLU A 282 2.18 2.18 -16.04
C GLU A 282 1.44 3.19 -15.14
N THR A 283 1.39 2.94 -13.82
CA THR A 283 0.68 3.80 -12.85
C THR A 283 1.57 4.62 -11.95
N ILE A 284 2.85 4.28 -11.81
CA ILE A 284 3.74 4.96 -10.87
C ILE A 284 5.21 4.80 -11.26
N GLY A 285 5.97 5.88 -11.12
CA GLY A 285 7.40 5.91 -11.33
C GLY A 285 8.04 7.06 -10.59
N GLY A 286 9.36 7.17 -10.70
CA GLY A 286 10.06 8.22 -10.00
C GLY A 286 11.44 8.53 -10.55
N SER A 287 12.00 9.56 -9.94
CA SER A 287 13.34 10.07 -10.25
C SER A 287 14.42 8.98 -10.09
N PRO A 288 15.53 9.10 -10.84
CA PRO A 288 16.62 8.11 -10.85
C PRO A 288 17.12 7.72 -9.46
N ARG A 289 17.45 6.44 -9.28
CA ARG A 289 18.03 5.94 -8.01
C ARG A 289 19.39 6.61 -7.76
N GLY A 290 19.70 6.88 -6.49
CA GLY A 290 20.96 7.55 -6.10
C GLY A 290 21.04 9.06 -6.40
N VAL A 291 20.15 9.62 -7.23
CA VAL A 291 20.14 11.06 -7.55
C VAL A 291 19.18 11.81 -6.62
N LYS A 292 19.69 12.82 -5.90
CA LYS A 292 18.89 13.70 -5.05
C LYS A 292 18.14 14.72 -5.91
N GLN A 293 16.85 14.85 -5.66
CA GLN A 293 15.97 15.84 -6.29
C GLN A 293 15.70 16.99 -5.32
N ARG A 294 15.28 18.13 -5.88
CA ARG A 294 14.83 19.33 -5.20
C ARG A 294 13.34 19.54 -5.43
N ALA A 295 12.75 20.38 -4.60
CA ALA A 295 11.37 20.83 -4.73
C ALA A 295 11.05 21.39 -6.13
N THR A 296 11.96 22.15 -6.73
CA THR A 296 11.80 22.71 -8.09
C THR A 296 11.71 21.65 -9.18
N ASP A 297 12.39 20.51 -8.97
CA ASP A 297 12.43 19.44 -9.96
C ASP A 297 11.05 18.77 -10.09
N ALA A 298 10.19 18.86 -9.05
CA ALA A 298 8.78 18.44 -9.14
C ALA A 298 7.93 19.39 -10.01
N ASP A 299 8.16 20.70 -9.94
CA ASP A 299 7.49 21.66 -10.83
C ASP A 299 7.92 21.46 -12.30
N ASP A 300 9.21 21.21 -12.54
CA ASP A 300 9.72 20.90 -13.88
C ASP A 300 9.14 19.58 -14.40
N THR A 301 9.10 18.54 -13.56
CA THR A 301 8.48 17.25 -13.88
C THR A 301 7.00 17.42 -14.23
N ALA A 302 6.25 18.22 -13.47
CA ALA A 302 4.84 18.46 -13.72
C ALA A 302 4.57 19.14 -15.07
N ARG A 303 5.45 20.06 -15.51
CA ARG A 303 5.36 20.67 -16.84
C ARG A 303 5.57 19.64 -17.95
N LEU A 304 6.59 18.80 -17.85
CA LEU A 304 6.85 17.75 -18.84
C LEU A 304 5.75 16.68 -18.89
N VAL A 305 5.17 16.34 -17.74
CA VAL A 305 3.99 15.46 -17.64
C VAL A 305 2.78 16.11 -18.33
N LEU A 306 2.58 17.41 -18.15
CA LEU A 306 1.48 18.13 -18.78
C LEU A 306 1.63 18.17 -20.31
N GLU A 307 2.84 18.38 -20.83
CA GLU A 307 3.15 18.30 -22.26
C GLU A 307 2.94 16.90 -22.84
N ALA A 308 2.96 15.85 -22.01
CA ALA A 308 2.65 14.48 -22.43
C ALA A 308 1.14 14.19 -22.48
N LEU A 309 0.31 15.05 -21.88
CA LEU A 309 -1.16 14.96 -21.92
C LEU A 309 -1.77 15.70 -23.12
N GLN A 310 -0.97 16.46 -23.86
CA GLN A 310 -1.36 17.24 -25.05
C GLN A 310 -1.01 16.48 -26.33
#